data_AF-A0ABD0R6A7-F1
#
_entry.id   AF-A0ABD0R6A7-F1
#
_cell.length_a   1.000
_cell.length_b   1.000
_cell.length_c   1.000
_cell.angle_alpha   90.00
_cell.angle_beta   90.00
_cell.angle_gamma   90.00
#
_symmetry.space_group_name_H-M   'P 1'
#
loop_
_entity.id
_entity.type
_entity.pdbx_description
1 polymer ?
#
loop_
_entity_poly.entity_id
_entity_poly.type
_entity_poly.pdbx_seq_one_letter_code
_entity_poly.pdbx_strand_id
1 'polypeptide(L)' 'IFASVSCVFKLHLISEWEAEPVEFHTVLDDRNPSARYVTVPLKHRSAAALRCRFYFADTWMMFSEISF' A
#
# COMPACT_ATOMS: atom_id res chain seq x y z
N ILE A 1 2.86 -12.27 1.13
CA ILE A 1 2.86 -10.79 1.32
C ILE A 1 2.93 -10.16 -0.07
N PHE A 2 2.33 -8.99 -0.33
CA PHE A 2 2.47 -8.28 -1.62
C PHE A 2 3.93 -7.81 -1.83
N ALA A 3 4.42 -7.70 -3.06
CA ALA A 3 5.83 -7.34 -3.34
C ALA A 3 6.11 -5.86 -3.04
N SER A 4 5.19 -5.01 -3.44
CA SER A 4 5.26 -3.58 -3.18
C SER A 4 3.88 -2.95 -3.20
N VAL A 5 3.80 -1.71 -2.71
CA VAL A 5 2.61 -0.89 -2.79
C VAL A 5 3.00 0.52 -3.22
N SER A 6 2.18 1.12 -4.08
CA SER A 6 2.29 2.52 -4.51
C SER A 6 0.99 3.24 -4.19
N CYS A 7 1.07 4.30 -3.39
CA CYS A 7 -0.09 5.06 -2.94
C CYS A 7 -0.03 6.51 -3.42
N VAL A 8 -1.11 7.00 -4.00
CA VAL A 8 -1.30 8.40 -4.38
C VAL A 8 -2.44 9.02 -3.58
N PHE A 9 -2.34 10.33 -3.37
CA PHE A 9 -3.19 11.08 -2.46
C PHE A 9 -3.96 12.16 -3.22
N LYS A 10 -5.13 12.52 -2.68
CA LYS A 10 -5.93 13.68 -3.09
C LYS A 10 -6.22 14.51 -1.86
N LEU A 11 -5.75 15.75 -1.83
CA LEU A 11 -6.01 16.66 -0.71
C LEU A 11 -7.52 16.96 -0.57
N HIS A 12 -8.21 17.13 -1.70
CA HIS A 12 -9.65 17.33 -1.77
C HIS A 12 -10.28 16.39 -2.80
N LEU A 13 -11.55 16.03 -2.65
CA LEU A 13 -12.21 15.07 -3.56
C LEU A 13 -12.26 15.56 -5.03
N ILE A 14 -12.34 16.87 -5.22
CA ILE A 14 -12.37 17.53 -6.54
C ILE A 14 -10.98 17.78 -7.15
N SER A 15 -9.89 17.59 -6.39
CA SER A 15 -8.53 17.81 -6.91
C SER A 15 -8.07 16.64 -7.77
N GLU A 16 -7.03 16.89 -8.57
CA GLU A 16 -6.26 15.81 -9.21
C GLU A 16 -5.49 14.98 -8.17
N TRP A 17 -5.11 13.77 -8.56
CA TRP A 17 -4.19 12.95 -7.77
C TRP A 17 -2.81 13.61 -7.75
N GLU A 18 -2.10 13.53 -6.63
CA GLU A 18 -0.70 13.94 -6.54
C GLU A 18 0.16 13.17 -7.56
N ALA A 19 1.15 13.86 -8.14
CA ALA A 19 2.04 13.29 -9.15
C ALA A 19 3.03 12.28 -8.55
N GLU A 20 3.48 12.52 -7.32
CA GLU A 20 4.48 11.69 -6.66
C GLU A 20 3.83 10.66 -5.73
N PRO A 21 3.85 9.36 -6.07
CA PRO A 21 3.36 8.32 -5.18
C PRO A 21 4.32 8.12 -3.99
N VAL A 22 3.76 7.59 -2.91
CA VAL A 22 4.54 6.93 -1.87
C VAL A 22 4.67 5.46 -2.24
N GLU A 23 5.90 5.00 -2.43
CA GLU A 23 6.22 3.62 -2.73
C GLU A 23 6.85 2.92 -1.53
N PHE A 24 6.48 1.66 -1.32
CA PHE A 24 7.03 0.80 -0.30
C PHE A 24 7.22 -0.61 -0.85
N HIS A 25 8.44 -1.13 -0.74
CA HIS A 25 8.80 -2.50 -1.09
C HIS A 25 8.82 -3.34 0.17
N THR A 26 8.10 -4.46 0.17
CA THR A 26 8.10 -5.36 1.32
C THR A 26 9.35 -6.23 1.29
N VAL A 27 9.82 -6.62 2.47
CA VAL A 27 10.80 -7.70 2.57
C VAL A 27 10.03 -9.01 2.46
N LEU A 28 10.31 -9.76 1.39
CA LEU A 28 9.75 -11.08 1.19
C LEU A 28 10.53 -12.09 2.03
N ASP A 29 9.88 -12.61 3.06
CA ASP A 29 10.34 -13.77 3.84
C ASP A 29 9.44 -14.95 3.47
N ASP A 30 9.93 -15.78 2.55
CA ASP A 30 9.24 -16.95 2.00
C ASP A 30 9.32 -18.18 2.91
N ARG A 31 10.10 -18.11 3.99
CA ARG A 31 10.31 -19.24 4.91
C ARG A 31 9.16 -19.42 5.89
N ASN A 32 8.44 -18.34 6.20
CA ASN A 32 7.32 -18.36 7.13
C ASN A 32 5.99 -18.02 6.42
N PRO A 33 5.10 -19.01 6.22
CA PRO A 33 3.84 -18.81 5.51
C PRO A 33 2.74 -18.15 6.36
N SER A 34 2.98 -17.86 7.64
CA SER A 34 1.97 -17.23 8.49
C SER A 34 1.57 -15.85 7.97
N ALA A 35 0.29 -15.51 8.12
CA ALA A 35 -0.21 -14.16 7.87
C ALA A 35 0.46 -13.16 8.81
N ARG A 36 0.73 -11.94 8.31
CA ARG A 36 1.48 -10.91 9.04
C ARG A 36 0.89 -9.54 8.74
N TYR A 37 0.93 -8.65 9.73
CA TYR A 37 0.68 -7.24 9.49
C TYR A 37 1.88 -6.60 8.78
N VAL A 38 1.60 -5.78 7.77
CA VAL A 38 2.61 -5.01 7.03
C VAL A 38 2.27 -3.54 7.18
N THR A 39 3.13 -2.80 7.87
CA THR A 39 2.96 -1.35 8.05
C THR A 39 3.55 -0.61 6.85
N VAL A 40 2.70 0.14 6.14
CA VAL A 40 3.09 0.95 4.99
C VAL A 40 3.20 2.41 5.43
N PRO A 41 4.38 3.04 5.43
CA PRO A 41 4.53 4.41 5.89
C PRO A 41 3.99 5.41 4.86
N LEU A 42 2.80 5.98 5.11
CA LEU A 42 2.16 6.99 4.25
C LEU A 42 2.76 8.42 4.39
N LYS A 43 3.89 8.54 5.12
CA LYS A 43 4.66 9.79 5.32
C LYS A 43 3.83 10.98 5.84
N HIS A 44 2.82 10.71 6.67
CA HIS A 44 1.94 11.74 7.26
C HIS A 44 1.32 12.70 6.23
N ARG A 45 1.10 12.25 4.98
CA ARG A 45 0.45 13.07 3.95
C ARG A 45 -1.03 13.24 4.26
N SER A 46 -1.50 14.48 4.35
CA SER A 46 -2.91 14.81 4.53
C SER A 46 -3.69 14.61 3.23
N ALA A 47 -4.80 13.87 3.28
CA ALA A 47 -5.62 13.59 2.11
C ALA A 47 -7.09 13.34 2.47
N ALA A 48 -7.99 13.72 1.58
CA ALA A 48 -9.41 13.35 1.61
C ALA A 48 -9.68 12.03 0.86
N ALA A 49 -8.79 11.62 -0.04
CA ALA A 49 -8.85 10.32 -0.71
C ALA A 49 -7.46 9.73 -0.93
N LEU A 50 -7.38 8.41 -0.85
CA LEU A 50 -6.17 7.60 -1.01
C LEU A 50 -6.43 6.51 -2.03
N ARG A 51 -5.48 6.28 -2.93
CA ARG A 51 -5.49 5.14 -3.85
C ARG A 51 -4.17 4.41 -3.78
N CYS A 52 -4.20 3.19 -3.29
CA CYS A 52 -3.05 2.31 -3.24
C CYS A 52 -3.17 1.19 -4.27
N ARG A 53 -2.06 0.86 -4.93
CA ARG A 53 -1.91 -0.27 -5.83
C ARG A 53 -0.92 -1.24 -5.23
N PHE A 54 -1.38 -2.44 -4.91
CA PHE A 54 -0.57 -3.54 -4.38
C PHE A 54 -0.12 -4.43 -5.53
N TYR A 55 1.17 -4.75 -5.58
CA TYR A 55 1.76 -5.59 -6.62
C TYR A 55 1.95 -7.02 -6.11
N PHE A 56 1.57 -8.00 -6.93
CA PHE A 56 1.69 -9.41 -6.60
C PHE A 56 3.17 -9.79 -6.36
N ALA A 57 3.42 -10.57 -5.32
CA ALA A 57 4.70 -11.27 -5.13
C ALA A 57 4.64 -12.73 -5.60
N ASP A 58 3.43 -13.25 -5.85
CA ASP A 58 3.15 -14.63 -6.21
C ASP A 58 1.81 -14.68 -6.98
N THR A 59 1.34 -15.87 -7.32
CA THR A 59 0.11 -16.17 -8.05
C THR A 59 -1.14 -15.53 -7.42
N TRP A 60 -1.19 -15.46 -6.09
CA TRP A 60 -2.34 -14.94 -5.35
C TRP A 60 -1.92 -13.90 -4.30
N MET A 61 -2.83 -12.98 -4.00
CA MET A 61 -2.69 -11.99 -2.95
C MET A 61 -3.96 -12.04 -2.08
N MET A 62 -3.77 -12.21 -0.77
CA MET A 62 -4.88 -12.31 0.19
C MET A 62 -4.77 -11.19 1.22
N PHE A 63 -5.90 -10.55 1.51
CA PHE A 63 -6.06 -9.58 2.59
C PHE A 63 -7.17 -10.05 3.52
N SER A 64 -6.96 -9.92 4.83
CA SER A 64 -8.00 -10.10 5.84
C SER A 64 -8.52 -8.77 6.36
N GLU A 65 -7.66 -7.75 6.45
CA GLU A 65 -7.95 -6.45 7.03
C GLU A 65 -7.06 -5.37 6.39
N ILE A 66 -7.58 -4.16 6.26
CA ILE A 66 -6.82 -2.95 5.94
C ILE A 66 -7.27 -1.87 6.93
N SER A 67 -6.30 -1.29 7.64
CA SER A 67 -6.53 -0.26 8.66
C SER A 67 -5.64 0.95 8.35
N PHE A 68 -6.16 2.17 8.60
CA PHE A 68 -5.53 3.46 8.32
C PHE A 68 -5.36 4.28 9.60
#